data_AF-A0A433EB52-F1
#
_entry.id   AF-A0A433EB52-F1
#
_cell.length_a   1.000
_cell.length_b   1.000
_cell.length_c   1.000
_cell.angle_alpha   90.00
_cell.angle_beta   90.00
_cell.angle_gamma   90.00
#
_symmetry.space_group_name_H-M   'P 1'
#
loop_
_entity.id
_entity.type
_entity.pdbx_description
1 polymer ?
#
loop_
_entity_poly.entity_id
_entity_poly.type
_entity_poly.pdbx_seq_one_letter_code
_entity_poly.pdbx_strand_id
1 'polypeptide(L)'
;MSSHLNRRAALLLLGGGAGAAFLSACGSSSSNAGGASSSASASSSASSPAHGPETGGAASSSAAAVNEPSTQQPAGPNSAASSDTTQNGAASSSAAQSGAADAAPLESGNTPGEGHTELSGEVSLEVDSSGPPQEYATREKPQQNTYPPKKPSTINDRTERGLYSSISFAVTSLDYALQTGNARYLEQSAIVESEQLYFKKSTNLIDTRDGKYWTAAGSILQYTLVGSHPVASSGGEYVWAYNLVLLNGDFYVKDGKVHEVTKETYSGKGDWGKRYHTNGEIRAKYVNGQWQISGLLSKDLPLVPPENGGQ
;
A
#
# COMPACT_ATOMS: atom_id res chain seq x y z
N MET A 1 16.51 -22.98 56.70
CA MET A 1 17.59 -21.98 56.67
C MET A 1 17.01 -20.72 56.05
N SER A 2 16.72 -19.73 56.90
CA SER A 2 16.18 -18.43 56.50
C SER A 2 17.32 -17.46 56.26
N SER A 3 17.20 -16.61 55.23
CA SER A 3 17.86 -15.30 55.21
C SER A 3 17.12 -14.31 54.31
N HIS A 4 16.30 -13.48 54.96
CA HIS A 4 15.99 -12.12 54.53
C HIS A 4 17.23 -11.23 54.68
N LEU A 5 17.49 -10.31 53.75
CA LEU A 5 18.21 -9.03 53.89
C LEU A 5 18.04 -8.25 52.57
N ASN A 6 17.11 -7.29 52.43
CA ASN A 6 17.02 -5.92 52.94
C ASN A 6 17.85 -4.86 52.17
N ARG A 7 17.17 -3.75 51.86
CA ARG A 7 17.60 -2.54 51.13
C ARG A 7 18.70 -1.77 51.87
N ARG A 8 19.57 -1.02 51.14
CA ARG A 8 19.91 0.41 51.36
C ARG A 8 21.03 0.95 50.43
N ALA A 9 20.71 2.09 49.79
CA ALA A 9 21.48 3.32 49.53
C ALA A 9 22.93 3.30 48.99
N ALA A 10 23.15 4.06 47.91
CA ALA A 10 24.25 5.03 47.82
C ALA A 10 23.91 6.17 46.82
N LEU A 11 24.23 7.39 47.24
CA LEU A 11 23.91 8.69 46.64
C LEU A 11 25.21 9.32 46.09
N LEU A 12 25.08 10.22 45.10
CA LEU A 12 26.02 11.28 44.67
C LEU A 12 27.34 10.89 43.98
N LEU A 13 27.61 11.55 42.84
CA LEU A 13 28.71 12.52 42.72
C LEU A 13 28.55 13.39 41.45
N LEU A 14 28.36 14.70 41.67
CA LEU A 14 28.54 15.78 40.70
C LEU A 14 30.04 15.93 40.39
N GLY A 15 30.38 16.17 39.13
CA GLY A 15 31.70 16.63 38.71
C GLY A 15 31.58 17.64 37.58
N GLY A 16 31.73 18.92 37.91
CA GLY A 16 31.88 20.02 36.96
C GLY A 16 33.34 20.19 36.51
N GLY A 17 33.52 20.77 35.33
CA GLY A 17 34.83 21.18 34.80
C GLY A 17 34.65 22.30 33.78
N ALA A 18 35.17 23.47 34.12
CA ALA A 18 35.09 24.74 33.40
C ALA A 18 36.11 24.84 32.24
N GLY A 19 35.86 25.75 31.29
CA GLY A 19 36.83 26.07 30.23
C GLY A 19 36.44 27.26 29.34
N ALA A 20 36.59 28.46 29.89
CA ALA A 20 36.78 29.80 29.34
C ALA A 20 36.52 30.18 27.85
N ALA A 21 35.97 31.39 27.72
CA ALA A 21 35.76 32.20 26.52
C ALA A 21 37.05 32.81 25.93
N PHE A 22 37.01 33.12 24.63
CA PHE A 22 37.78 34.21 24.01
C PHE A 22 36.86 35.06 23.14
N LEU A 23 36.96 36.39 23.35
CA LEU A 23 36.25 37.45 22.66
C LEU A 23 37.09 38.03 21.51
N SER A 24 36.37 38.65 20.57
CA SER A 24 36.75 39.82 19.74
C SER A 24 37.52 39.61 18.44
N ALA A 25 36.90 40.02 17.33
CA ALA A 25 37.40 41.15 16.53
C ALA A 25 36.28 41.80 15.71
N CYS A 26 36.05 43.09 15.94
CA CYS A 26 35.42 44.01 15.00
C CYS A 26 36.41 44.34 13.87
N GLY A 27 35.92 44.53 12.65
CA GLY A 27 36.67 45.11 11.54
C GLY A 27 35.73 45.69 10.49
N SER A 28 35.43 46.99 10.61
CA SER A 28 34.80 47.79 9.56
C SER A 28 35.89 48.56 8.82
N SER A 29 35.85 48.60 7.47
CA SER A 29 36.07 49.82 6.64
C SER A 29 36.14 49.53 5.13
N SER A 30 35.17 50.11 4.40
CA SER A 30 35.27 50.93 3.16
C SER A 30 36.27 50.60 2.04
N SER A 31 35.80 50.45 0.79
CA SER A 31 35.77 51.56 -0.20
C SER A 31 35.41 51.12 -1.64
N ASN A 32 34.83 52.09 -2.35
CA ASN A 32 34.29 52.14 -3.72
C ASN A 32 35.23 51.75 -4.89
N ALA A 33 34.62 51.22 -5.96
CA ALA A 33 34.71 51.67 -7.37
C ALA A 33 33.70 50.83 -8.18
N GLY A 34 32.79 51.34 -9.01
CA GLY A 34 32.88 52.43 -9.95
C GLY A 34 32.92 51.84 -11.37
N GLY A 35 31.81 51.90 -12.13
CA GLY A 35 31.80 51.47 -13.53
C GLY A 35 30.39 51.29 -14.10
N ALA A 36 29.88 52.31 -14.79
CA ALA A 36 28.57 52.37 -15.41
C ALA A 36 28.62 52.11 -16.93
N SER A 37 27.46 51.74 -17.48
CA SER A 37 27.02 51.86 -18.89
C SER A 37 27.67 50.88 -19.90
N SER A 38 27.01 50.35 -20.93
CA SER A 38 25.76 50.69 -21.61
C SER A 38 25.22 49.49 -22.43
N SER A 39 23.90 49.51 -22.61
CA SER A 39 23.05 48.95 -23.67
C SER A 39 23.67 48.16 -24.85
N ALA A 40 23.02 47.04 -25.20
CA ALA A 40 22.43 46.84 -26.53
C ALA A 40 21.43 45.67 -26.52
N SER A 41 20.19 46.00 -26.87
CA SER A 41 19.08 45.14 -27.26
C SER A 41 19.29 44.51 -28.64
N ALA A 42 18.84 43.27 -28.85
CA ALA A 42 18.18 42.86 -30.09
C ALA A 42 17.42 41.53 -29.92
N SER A 43 16.16 41.59 -30.32
CA SER A 43 15.13 40.56 -30.38
C SER A 43 15.14 39.77 -31.70
N SER A 44 14.19 38.83 -31.80
CA SER A 44 13.63 38.17 -33.01
C SER A 44 14.34 36.87 -33.45
N SER A 45 13.67 35.83 -33.95
CA SER A 45 12.28 35.66 -34.42
C SER A 45 11.94 34.18 -34.59
N ALA A 46 10.64 33.90 -34.58
CA ALA A 46 9.99 32.65 -34.95
C ALA A 46 10.33 32.16 -36.37
N SER A 47 10.13 30.86 -36.63
CA SER A 47 9.73 30.31 -37.93
C SER A 47 9.19 28.88 -37.79
N SER A 48 7.89 28.69 -38.02
CA SER A 48 7.35 27.48 -38.65
C SER A 48 7.32 27.72 -40.16
N PRO A 49 7.33 26.64 -40.97
CA PRO A 49 6.14 26.43 -41.80
C PRO A 49 5.74 24.95 -41.97
N ALA A 50 4.49 24.79 -42.41
CA ALA A 50 3.77 23.56 -42.69
C ALA A 50 4.07 22.99 -44.09
N HIS A 51 3.76 21.70 -44.30
CA HIS A 51 3.27 21.17 -45.58
C HIS A 51 2.40 19.91 -45.36
N GLY A 52 1.10 20.04 -45.63
CA GLY A 52 0.49 19.43 -46.82
C GLY A 52 0.02 17.96 -46.74
N PRO A 53 -1.27 17.66 -47.05
CA PRO A 53 -1.95 16.39 -46.79
C PRO A 53 -1.95 15.47 -48.02
N GLU A 54 -2.35 14.19 -47.88
CA GLU A 54 -3.15 13.45 -48.89
C GLU A 54 -3.90 12.24 -48.27
N THR A 55 -5.22 12.23 -48.50
CA THR A 55 -6.13 11.14 -48.94
C THR A 55 -5.89 9.69 -48.46
N GLY A 56 -6.86 8.86 -48.08
CA GLY A 56 -8.31 8.85 -48.24
C GLY A 56 -8.88 7.45 -47.92
N GLY A 57 -10.22 7.30 -47.97
CA GLY A 57 -10.95 6.02 -47.90
C GLY A 57 -11.60 5.75 -46.53
N ALA A 58 -12.84 6.13 -46.24
CA ALA A 58 -14.15 5.73 -46.79
C ALA A 58 -14.69 4.38 -46.30
N ALA A 59 -15.90 4.47 -45.72
CA ALA A 59 -16.96 3.46 -45.55
C ALA A 59 -16.73 2.33 -44.53
N SER A 60 -17.74 1.68 -43.96
CA SER A 60 -19.15 1.93 -43.59
C SER A 60 -19.68 0.54 -43.21
N SER A 61 -20.42 0.44 -42.09
CA SER A 61 -21.40 -0.63 -41.82
C SER A 61 -20.81 -2.06 -41.65
N SER A 62 -21.39 -3.03 -40.94
CA SER A 62 -22.78 -3.29 -40.59
C SER A 62 -22.82 -4.28 -39.42
N ALA A 63 -23.92 -4.24 -38.68
CA ALA A 63 -24.41 -5.34 -37.87
C ALA A 63 -24.68 -6.60 -38.71
N ALA A 64 -24.55 -7.78 -38.10
CA ALA A 64 -25.35 -8.95 -38.46
C ALA A 64 -25.41 -9.92 -37.27
N ALA A 65 -26.64 -10.14 -36.81
CA ALA A 65 -27.07 -11.29 -36.03
C ALA A 65 -27.13 -12.56 -36.89
N VAL A 66 -27.63 -13.65 -36.28
CA VAL A 66 -27.95 -15.00 -36.78
C VAL A 66 -26.76 -15.99 -36.82
N ASN A 67 -26.84 -17.24 -36.36
CA ASN A 67 -27.99 -18.11 -36.11
C ASN A 67 -27.59 -19.29 -35.18
N GLU A 68 -28.53 -19.75 -34.35
CA GLU A 68 -28.54 -21.12 -33.80
C GLU A 68 -28.74 -22.17 -34.92
N PRO A 69 -28.60 -23.46 -34.59
CA PRO A 69 -29.81 -24.28 -34.68
C PRO A 69 -30.04 -25.19 -33.46
N SER A 70 -31.28 -25.17 -32.98
CA SER A 70 -31.89 -26.11 -32.04
C SER A 70 -32.22 -27.45 -32.70
N THR A 71 -32.21 -28.54 -31.92
CA THR A 71 -33.20 -29.65 -31.99
C THR A 71 -33.31 -30.26 -30.59
N GLN A 72 -34.40 -29.96 -29.86
CA GLN A 72 -35.65 -30.73 -29.75
C GLN A 72 -35.67 -31.78 -28.62
N GLN A 73 -36.32 -31.35 -27.52
CA GLN A 73 -37.27 -32.03 -26.61
C GLN A 73 -38.15 -33.11 -27.35
N PRO A 74 -38.90 -34.07 -26.72
CA PRO A 74 -39.67 -33.73 -25.52
C PRO A 74 -40.22 -34.75 -24.50
N ALA A 75 -40.81 -34.13 -23.46
CA ALA A 75 -42.08 -34.46 -22.79
C ALA A 75 -42.08 -35.28 -21.48
N GLY A 76 -42.36 -34.58 -20.38
CA GLY A 76 -43.67 -34.69 -19.70
C GLY A 76 -43.81 -35.68 -18.52
N PRO A 77 -44.82 -35.47 -17.64
CA PRO A 77 -44.69 -35.60 -16.19
C PRO A 77 -45.52 -36.74 -15.56
N ASN A 78 -45.24 -37.13 -14.31
CA ASN A 78 -46.24 -37.23 -13.22
C ASN A 78 -45.73 -37.89 -11.92
N SER A 79 -46.37 -37.43 -10.84
CA SER A 79 -46.30 -37.74 -9.42
C SER A 79 -46.49 -39.22 -9.02
N ALA A 80 -45.91 -39.63 -7.89
CA ALA A 80 -46.61 -40.36 -6.81
C ALA A 80 -45.70 -40.59 -5.58
N ALA A 81 -46.35 -40.64 -4.42
CA ALA A 81 -45.84 -40.70 -3.06
C ALA A 81 -45.11 -41.99 -2.66
N SER A 82 -44.27 -41.92 -1.63
CA SER A 82 -44.40 -42.75 -0.43
C SER A 82 -43.55 -42.23 0.73
N SER A 83 -44.19 -42.24 1.90
CA SER A 83 -43.71 -41.95 3.24
C SER A 83 -42.85 -43.09 3.80
N ASP A 84 -41.80 -42.77 4.57
CA ASP A 84 -41.68 -43.34 5.93
C ASP A 84 -40.68 -42.59 6.84
N THR A 85 -41.25 -42.11 7.95
CA THR A 85 -40.77 -42.09 9.35
C THR A 85 -39.28 -42.31 9.65
N THR A 86 -38.64 -41.32 10.29
CA THR A 86 -38.08 -41.48 11.65
C THR A 86 -37.84 -40.12 12.31
N GLN A 87 -38.43 -39.96 13.49
CA GLN A 87 -38.24 -38.85 14.40
C GLN A 87 -36.83 -38.89 14.99
N ASN A 88 -36.18 -37.73 15.07
CA ASN A 88 -35.47 -37.40 16.31
C ASN A 88 -35.50 -35.89 16.51
N GLY A 89 -36.20 -35.48 17.56
CA GLY A 89 -36.33 -34.09 17.95
C GLY A 89 -35.03 -33.57 18.55
N ALA A 90 -34.58 -32.43 18.05
CA ALA A 90 -33.87 -31.45 18.84
C ALA A 90 -34.55 -30.12 18.57
N ALA A 91 -35.16 -29.56 19.62
CA ALA A 91 -35.87 -28.31 19.56
C ALA A 91 -34.96 -27.21 19.00
N SER A 92 -35.27 -26.72 17.81
CA SER A 92 -34.71 -25.48 17.29
C SER A 92 -35.41 -24.34 18.02
N SER A 93 -34.81 -23.86 19.10
CA SER A 93 -35.12 -22.53 19.60
C SER A 93 -34.59 -21.52 18.58
N SER A 94 -35.49 -21.09 17.70
CA SER A 94 -35.33 -19.89 16.88
C SER A 94 -35.32 -18.67 17.79
N ALA A 95 -34.18 -18.40 18.40
CA ALA A 95 -33.85 -17.08 18.91
C ALA A 95 -33.05 -16.38 17.82
N ALA A 96 -33.72 -15.48 17.10
CA ALA A 96 -33.05 -14.45 16.33
C ALA A 96 -32.22 -13.60 17.31
N GLN A 97 -30.96 -13.96 17.49
CA GLN A 97 -30.04 -13.23 18.34
C GLN A 97 -29.20 -12.34 17.42
N SER A 98 -29.72 -11.14 17.17
CA SER A 98 -28.99 -10.01 16.59
C SER A 98 -27.95 -9.50 17.58
N GLY A 99 -27.01 -10.36 17.96
CA GLY A 99 -25.80 -10.02 18.67
C GLY A 99 -24.64 -10.28 17.72
N ALA A 100 -23.86 -9.25 17.41
CA ALA A 100 -22.58 -9.38 16.76
C ALA A 100 -21.68 -10.27 17.63
N ALA A 101 -21.73 -11.60 17.43
CA ALA A 101 -20.90 -12.53 18.17
C ALA A 101 -19.42 -12.15 18.00
N ASP A 102 -18.66 -12.23 19.08
CA ASP A 102 -17.22 -11.99 19.06
C ASP A 102 -16.54 -12.99 18.11
N ALA A 103 -15.44 -12.57 17.49
CA ALA A 103 -14.66 -13.48 16.67
C ALA A 103 -14.10 -14.63 17.51
N ALA A 104 -14.29 -15.87 17.04
CA ALA A 104 -13.57 -17.01 17.63
C ALA A 104 -12.07 -16.89 17.34
N PRO A 105 -11.17 -17.28 18.26
CA PRO A 105 -9.73 -17.32 18.01
C PRO A 105 -9.39 -18.09 16.73
N LEU A 106 -8.37 -17.63 15.99
CA LEU A 106 -7.90 -18.34 14.80
C LEU A 106 -6.93 -19.44 15.20
N GLU A 107 -7.08 -20.60 14.56
CA GLU A 107 -6.04 -21.62 14.54
C GLU A 107 -4.83 -21.08 13.75
N SER A 108 -3.63 -21.41 14.21
CA SER A 108 -2.38 -20.91 13.61
C SER A 108 -2.27 -21.24 12.11
N GLY A 109 -2.73 -22.43 11.70
CA GLY A 109 -2.63 -22.89 10.31
C GLY A 109 -1.25 -23.41 9.91
N ASN A 110 -0.38 -23.73 10.88
CA ASN A 110 0.91 -24.35 10.62
C ASN A 110 0.77 -25.81 10.15
N THR A 111 1.60 -26.24 9.19
CA THR A 111 1.62 -27.66 8.81
C THR A 111 2.30 -28.46 9.93
N PRO A 112 1.83 -29.68 10.26
CA PRO A 112 2.46 -30.49 11.28
C PRO A 112 3.95 -30.74 10.95
N GLY A 113 4.85 -30.23 11.79
CA GLY A 113 6.31 -30.33 11.60
C GLY A 113 7.00 -29.04 11.18
N GLU A 114 6.26 -28.05 10.69
CA GLU A 114 6.73 -26.66 10.69
C GLU A 114 6.56 -26.13 12.11
N GLY A 115 7.66 -25.72 12.76
CA GLY A 115 7.60 -25.07 14.07
C GLY A 115 6.68 -23.85 14.05
N HIS A 116 6.37 -23.29 15.22
CA HIS A 116 5.65 -22.02 15.31
C HIS A 116 6.44 -20.92 14.58
N THR A 117 6.10 -20.63 13.33
CA THR A 117 6.59 -19.43 12.64
C THR A 117 5.96 -18.24 13.33
N GLU A 118 6.79 -17.38 13.91
CA GLU A 118 6.31 -16.09 14.40
C GLU A 118 5.85 -15.29 13.18
N LEU A 119 4.55 -14.99 13.11
CA LEU A 119 3.95 -14.21 12.02
C LEU A 119 4.02 -12.69 12.28
N SER A 120 4.82 -12.28 13.27
CA SER A 120 5.19 -10.90 13.58
C SER A 120 6.33 -10.43 12.67
N GLY A 121 6.50 -9.11 12.56
CA GLY A 121 7.61 -8.51 11.82
C GLY A 121 7.22 -8.03 10.42
N GLU A 122 8.23 -7.87 9.55
CA GLU A 122 8.04 -7.31 8.22
C GLU A 122 7.16 -8.22 7.36
N VAL A 123 6.12 -7.64 6.79
CA VAL A 123 5.22 -8.32 5.86
C VAL A 123 5.97 -8.59 4.57
N SER A 124 6.13 -9.86 4.23
CA SER A 124 6.82 -10.30 3.01
C SER A 124 5.96 -11.25 2.20
N LEU A 125 6.16 -11.22 0.88
CA LEU A 125 5.50 -12.09 -0.09
C LEU A 125 6.52 -12.50 -1.18
N GLU A 126 6.44 -13.74 -1.63
CA GLU A 126 7.11 -14.14 -2.87
C GLU A 126 6.55 -13.36 -4.07
N VAL A 127 7.44 -12.96 -4.97
CA VAL A 127 7.10 -12.35 -6.26
C VAL A 127 7.48 -13.29 -7.40
N ASP A 128 6.86 -13.12 -8.56
CA ASP A 128 7.22 -13.88 -9.75
C ASP A 128 8.40 -13.21 -10.48
N SER A 129 9.61 -13.72 -10.22
CA SER A 129 10.86 -13.25 -10.83
C SER A 129 11.27 -13.99 -12.10
N SER A 130 10.34 -14.73 -12.74
CA SER A 130 10.63 -15.47 -13.99
C SER A 130 10.81 -14.58 -15.22
N GLY A 131 10.41 -13.31 -15.12
CA GLY A 131 10.50 -12.31 -16.17
C GLY A 131 11.91 -11.70 -16.36
N PRO A 132 12.02 -10.65 -17.20
CA PRO A 132 13.27 -9.90 -17.35
C PRO A 132 13.69 -9.23 -16.03
N PRO A 133 14.99 -8.93 -15.85
CA PRO A 133 15.48 -8.25 -14.65
C PRO A 133 14.80 -6.89 -14.42
N GLN A 134 14.52 -6.58 -13.16
CA GLN A 134 14.02 -5.28 -12.75
C GLN A 134 15.05 -4.17 -13.01
N GLU A 135 14.60 -3.08 -13.63
CA GLU A 135 15.39 -1.87 -13.81
C GLU A 135 14.87 -0.79 -12.89
N TYR A 136 15.73 -0.29 -12.02
CA TYR A 136 15.39 0.72 -11.02
C TYR A 136 15.10 2.09 -11.64
N ALA A 137 14.20 2.84 -11.00
CA ALA A 137 13.86 4.20 -11.42
C ALA A 137 15.07 5.15 -11.33
N THR A 138 15.19 6.05 -12.32
CA THR A 138 16.17 7.15 -12.36
C THR A 138 15.45 8.50 -12.47
N ARG A 139 16.18 9.60 -12.59
CA ARG A 139 15.58 10.93 -12.80
C ARG A 139 14.92 11.06 -14.19
N GLU A 140 15.28 10.20 -15.12
CA GLU A 140 14.88 10.25 -16.52
C GLU A 140 13.86 9.16 -16.89
N LYS A 141 13.85 8.06 -16.15
CA LYS A 141 13.00 6.89 -16.46
C LYS A 141 12.36 6.31 -15.20
N PRO A 142 11.07 5.94 -15.25
CA PRO A 142 10.44 5.20 -14.18
C PRO A 142 11.03 3.79 -14.07
N GLN A 143 10.69 3.10 -12.98
CA GLN A 143 11.05 1.70 -12.79
C GLN A 143 10.43 0.83 -13.89
N GLN A 144 11.16 -0.18 -14.35
CA GLN A 144 10.70 -1.13 -15.37
C GLN A 144 10.82 -2.57 -14.87
N ASN A 145 10.00 -3.46 -15.43
CA ASN A 145 10.02 -4.90 -15.14
C ASN A 145 9.84 -5.23 -13.65
N THR A 146 9.04 -4.44 -12.92
CA THR A 146 8.67 -4.77 -11.54
C THR A 146 8.01 -6.15 -11.50
N TYR A 147 8.52 -7.02 -10.64
CA TYR A 147 7.99 -8.38 -10.52
C TYR A 147 6.57 -8.37 -9.95
N PRO A 148 5.63 -9.11 -10.57
CA PRO A 148 4.27 -9.17 -10.07
C PRO A 148 4.15 -9.97 -8.75
N PRO A 149 3.20 -9.61 -7.87
CA PRO A 149 2.89 -10.40 -6.69
C PRO A 149 2.40 -11.81 -7.04
N LYS A 150 2.90 -12.82 -6.33
CA LYS A 150 2.43 -14.21 -6.47
C LYS A 150 1.35 -14.50 -5.44
N LYS A 151 0.14 -14.83 -5.90
CA LYS A 151 -1.01 -15.11 -5.00
C LYS A 151 -0.79 -16.41 -4.22
N PRO A 152 -0.73 -16.38 -2.87
CA PRO A 152 -0.61 -17.60 -2.07
C PRO A 152 -1.85 -18.49 -2.19
N SER A 153 -1.65 -19.82 -2.12
CA SER A 153 -2.77 -20.77 -2.08
C SER A 153 -3.56 -20.71 -0.77
N THR A 154 -2.89 -20.34 0.33
CA THR A 154 -3.44 -20.22 1.69
C THR A 154 -4.28 -18.96 1.90
N ILE A 155 -4.38 -18.07 0.91
CA ILE A 155 -5.01 -16.75 1.05
C ILE A 155 -6.50 -16.81 1.41
N ASN A 156 -7.18 -17.95 1.24
CA ASN A 156 -8.58 -18.11 1.61
C ASN A 156 -8.78 -18.97 2.86
N ASP A 157 -7.71 -19.45 3.49
CA ASP A 157 -7.82 -20.28 4.68
C ASP A 157 -8.29 -19.43 5.86
N ARG A 158 -9.28 -19.92 6.62
CA ARG A 158 -9.74 -19.30 7.87
C ARG A 158 -8.78 -19.63 9.01
N THR A 159 -7.53 -19.27 8.84
CA THR A 159 -6.44 -19.48 9.81
C THR A 159 -5.65 -18.19 9.95
N GLU A 160 -4.83 -18.12 10.99
CA GLU A 160 -3.92 -17.01 11.19
C GLU A 160 -2.94 -16.85 10.03
N ARG A 161 -2.35 -17.96 9.57
CA ARG A 161 -1.48 -17.99 8.38
C ARG A 161 -2.21 -17.56 7.11
N GLY A 162 -3.48 -17.93 6.95
CA GLY A 162 -4.29 -17.48 5.81
C GLY A 162 -4.55 -15.98 5.83
N LEU A 163 -4.80 -15.41 7.02
CA LEU A 163 -4.91 -13.97 7.20
C LEU A 163 -3.57 -13.26 6.90
N TYR A 164 -2.45 -13.75 7.44
CA TYR A 164 -1.12 -13.22 7.15
C TYR A 164 -0.84 -13.24 5.63
N SER A 165 -1.11 -14.37 4.97
CA SER A 165 -0.95 -14.51 3.51
C SER A 165 -1.81 -13.50 2.72
N SER A 166 -3.01 -13.20 3.22
CA SER A 166 -3.91 -12.19 2.64
C SER A 166 -3.39 -10.78 2.81
N ILE A 167 -2.85 -10.45 3.99
CA ILE A 167 -2.20 -9.17 4.27
C ILE A 167 -0.97 -9.00 3.38
N SER A 168 -0.09 -10.01 3.30
CA SER A 168 1.10 -10.00 2.44
C SER A 168 0.74 -9.75 0.98
N PHE A 169 -0.24 -10.50 0.44
CA PHE A 169 -0.67 -10.29 -0.93
C PHE A 169 -1.26 -8.90 -1.16
N ALA A 170 -2.03 -8.37 -0.21
CA ALA A 170 -2.60 -7.03 -0.28
C ALA A 170 -1.53 -5.92 -0.27
N VAL A 171 -0.59 -5.97 0.67
CA VAL A 171 0.51 -5.00 0.81
C VAL A 171 1.42 -5.01 -0.41
N THR A 172 1.85 -6.18 -0.88
CA THR A 172 2.69 -6.28 -2.08
C THR A 172 1.94 -5.84 -3.33
N SER A 173 0.62 -6.05 -3.40
CA SER A 173 -0.21 -5.56 -4.50
C SER A 173 -0.33 -4.02 -4.51
N LEU A 174 -0.39 -3.40 -3.33
CA LEU A 174 -0.35 -1.94 -3.20
C LEU A 174 0.98 -1.37 -3.69
N ASP A 175 2.09 -1.95 -3.21
CA ASP A 175 3.44 -1.55 -3.60
C ASP A 175 3.65 -1.69 -5.12
N TYR A 176 3.24 -2.83 -5.70
CA TYR A 176 3.26 -3.04 -7.14
C TYR A 176 2.45 -1.99 -7.91
N ALA A 177 1.24 -1.66 -7.43
CA ALA A 177 0.40 -0.68 -8.08
C ALA A 177 1.01 0.74 -8.01
N LEU A 178 1.62 1.12 -6.87
CA LEU A 178 2.33 2.40 -6.72
C LEU A 178 3.52 2.53 -7.66
N GLN A 179 4.23 1.42 -7.92
CA GLN A 179 5.42 1.42 -8.77
C GLN A 179 5.10 1.36 -10.27
N THR A 180 3.98 0.72 -10.65
CA THR A 180 3.66 0.41 -12.05
C THR A 180 2.40 1.10 -12.58
N GLY A 181 1.59 1.68 -11.72
CA GLY A 181 0.25 2.17 -12.06
C GLY A 181 -0.78 1.06 -12.33
N ASN A 182 -0.41 -0.22 -12.17
CA ASN A 182 -1.25 -1.36 -12.49
C ASN A 182 -1.92 -1.94 -11.21
N ALA A 183 -3.22 -1.72 -11.07
CA ALA A 183 -4.01 -2.15 -9.91
C ALA A 183 -4.58 -3.58 -10.01
N ARG A 184 -4.25 -4.38 -11.02
CA ARG A 184 -4.89 -5.70 -11.24
C ARG A 184 -4.77 -6.66 -10.06
N TYR A 185 -3.68 -6.58 -9.30
CA TYR A 185 -3.44 -7.44 -8.15
C TYR A 185 -4.11 -6.91 -6.89
N LEU A 186 -4.24 -5.59 -6.78
CA LEU A 186 -5.05 -4.93 -5.76
C LEU A 186 -6.50 -5.41 -5.82
N GLU A 187 -7.05 -5.48 -7.04
CA GLU A 187 -8.42 -5.96 -7.30
C GLU A 187 -8.62 -7.43 -6.94
N GLN A 188 -7.55 -8.24 -6.98
CA GLN A 188 -7.57 -9.66 -6.61
C GLN A 188 -7.29 -9.90 -5.13
N SER A 189 -6.94 -8.85 -4.39
CA SER A 189 -6.58 -8.91 -2.98
C SER A 189 -7.81 -8.88 -2.07
N ALA A 190 -7.58 -9.12 -0.78
CA ALA A 190 -8.62 -9.08 0.24
C ALA A 190 -9.01 -7.64 0.64
N ILE A 191 -8.38 -6.59 0.10
CA ILE A 191 -8.72 -5.20 0.44
C ILE A 191 -10.18 -4.91 0.08
N VAL A 192 -10.93 -4.29 0.99
CA VAL A 192 -12.34 -3.94 0.74
C VAL A 192 -12.48 -2.96 -0.43
N GLU A 193 -13.56 -3.12 -1.20
CA GLU A 193 -13.80 -2.36 -2.43
C GLU A 193 -13.73 -0.84 -2.23
N SER A 194 -14.20 -0.32 -1.09
CA SER A 194 -14.14 1.10 -0.78
C SER A 194 -12.70 1.64 -0.71
N GLU A 195 -11.76 0.89 -0.14
CA GLU A 195 -10.35 1.25 -0.07
C GLU A 195 -9.66 1.07 -1.42
N GLN A 196 -9.98 -0.01 -2.14
CA GLN A 196 -9.49 -0.20 -3.51
C GLN A 196 -9.91 0.97 -4.41
N LEU A 197 -11.19 1.38 -4.33
CA LEU A 197 -11.73 2.47 -5.14
C LEU A 197 -11.11 3.82 -4.76
N TYR A 198 -10.89 4.07 -3.48
CA TYR A 198 -10.18 5.25 -3.00
C TYR A 198 -8.77 5.33 -3.61
N PHE A 199 -8.00 4.24 -3.49
CA PHE A 199 -6.64 4.18 -4.02
C PHE A 199 -6.60 4.29 -5.55
N LYS A 200 -7.49 3.59 -6.26
CA LYS A 200 -7.60 3.64 -7.72
C LYS A 200 -7.94 5.03 -8.28
N LYS A 201 -8.60 5.87 -7.48
CA LYS A 201 -8.92 7.26 -7.82
C LYS A 201 -7.85 8.25 -7.39
N SER A 202 -6.79 7.81 -6.70
CA SER A 202 -5.70 8.69 -6.31
C SER A 202 -4.98 9.22 -7.55
N THR A 203 -4.63 10.51 -7.52
CA THR A 203 -3.86 11.15 -8.58
C THR A 203 -2.50 10.49 -8.76
N ASN A 204 -1.89 10.01 -7.66
CA ASN A 204 -0.65 9.23 -7.69
C ASN A 204 -0.72 8.07 -8.69
N LEU A 205 -1.70 7.18 -8.51
CA LEU A 205 -1.80 5.97 -9.31
C LEU A 205 -2.06 6.31 -10.78
N ILE A 206 -2.90 7.30 -11.03
CA ILE A 206 -3.22 7.77 -12.38
C ILE A 206 -1.96 8.32 -13.05
N ASP A 207 -1.22 9.20 -12.36
CA ASP A 207 0.00 9.80 -12.90
C ASP A 207 1.11 8.76 -13.09
N THR A 208 1.28 7.81 -12.17
CA THR A 208 2.23 6.69 -12.35
C THR A 208 1.88 5.86 -13.57
N ARG A 209 0.60 5.49 -13.73
CA ARG A 209 0.13 4.71 -14.88
C ARG A 209 0.33 5.45 -16.20
N ASP A 210 0.15 6.76 -16.20
CA ASP A 210 0.35 7.63 -17.36
C ASP A 210 1.84 7.92 -17.62
N GLY A 211 2.76 7.40 -16.80
CA GLY A 211 4.20 7.67 -16.89
C GLY A 211 4.57 9.12 -16.54
N LYS A 212 3.71 9.83 -15.81
CA LYS A 212 3.91 11.21 -15.36
C LYS A 212 4.48 11.30 -13.96
N TYR A 213 4.41 10.23 -13.17
CA TYR A 213 4.93 10.21 -11.81
C TYR A 213 5.77 8.96 -11.51
N TRP A 214 6.91 9.14 -10.86
CA TRP A 214 7.64 8.05 -10.20
C TRP A 214 8.60 8.61 -9.16
N THR A 215 8.96 7.80 -8.19
CA THR A 215 9.92 8.16 -7.13
C THR A 215 11.27 7.49 -7.37
N ALA A 216 12.27 7.85 -6.58
CA ALA A 216 13.56 7.16 -6.59
C ALA A 216 13.40 5.66 -6.28
N ALA A 217 14.33 4.87 -6.82
CA ALA A 217 14.43 3.44 -6.56
C ALA A 217 14.44 3.12 -5.05
N GLY A 218 13.72 2.07 -4.66
CA GLY A 218 13.58 1.69 -3.25
C GLY A 218 12.49 2.46 -2.50
N SER A 219 11.58 3.13 -3.23
CA SER A 219 10.35 3.63 -2.62
C SER A 219 9.36 2.48 -2.42
N ILE A 220 9.14 2.10 -1.16
CA ILE A 220 8.40 0.90 -0.77
C ILE A 220 7.53 1.18 0.44
N LEU A 221 6.43 0.42 0.53
CA LEU A 221 5.59 0.32 1.71
C LEU A 221 6.10 -0.80 2.63
N GLN A 222 6.75 -0.45 3.73
CA GLN A 222 7.21 -1.42 4.73
C GLN A 222 6.19 -1.54 5.86
N TYR A 223 5.32 -2.55 5.78
CA TYR A 223 4.43 -2.90 6.88
C TYR A 223 5.13 -3.87 7.84
N THR A 224 5.11 -3.56 9.12
CA THR A 224 5.58 -4.43 10.20
C THR A 224 4.42 -4.75 11.12
N LEU A 225 3.98 -6.00 11.16
CA LEU A 225 2.93 -6.44 12.07
C LEU A 225 3.45 -6.45 13.51
N VAL A 226 2.64 -5.88 14.40
CA VAL A 226 2.93 -5.77 15.83
C VAL A 226 2.19 -6.87 16.57
N GLY A 227 2.95 -7.63 17.37
CA GLY A 227 2.45 -8.83 18.04
C GLY A 227 2.44 -10.05 17.11
N SER A 228 2.53 -11.24 17.70
CA SER A 228 2.64 -12.49 16.96
C SER A 228 1.32 -12.99 16.37
N HIS A 229 0.18 -12.47 16.84
CA HIS A 229 -1.16 -12.93 16.44
C HIS A 229 -2.15 -11.75 16.36
N PRO A 230 -3.18 -11.84 15.50
CA PRO A 230 -4.28 -10.88 15.49
C PRO A 230 -5.18 -11.05 16.73
N VAL A 231 -5.76 -9.95 17.19
CA VAL A 231 -6.68 -9.93 18.34
C VAL A 231 -8.12 -10.08 17.84
N ALA A 232 -8.84 -11.06 18.38
CA ALA A 232 -10.27 -11.19 18.15
C ALA A 232 -11.03 -9.99 18.75
N SER A 233 -11.94 -9.41 17.97
CA SER A 233 -12.77 -8.28 18.34
C SER A 233 -14.25 -8.59 18.13
N SER A 234 -15.11 -7.76 18.74
CA SER A 234 -16.56 -7.88 18.62
C SER A 234 -17.03 -7.74 17.17
N GLY A 235 -18.09 -8.45 16.79
CA GLY A 235 -18.63 -8.40 15.42
C GLY A 235 -17.92 -9.28 14.40
N GLY A 236 -17.17 -10.28 14.89
CA GLY A 236 -16.49 -11.27 14.05
C GLY A 236 -15.26 -10.72 13.33
N GLU A 237 -14.66 -9.65 13.85
CA GLU A 237 -13.46 -9.03 13.29
C GLU A 237 -12.19 -9.48 14.01
N TYR A 238 -11.08 -9.44 13.28
CA TYR A 238 -9.73 -9.63 13.77
C TYR A 238 -8.95 -8.34 13.54
N VAL A 239 -8.23 -7.89 14.56
CA VAL A 239 -7.45 -6.65 14.54
C VAL A 239 -5.97 -6.97 14.65
N TRP A 240 -5.16 -6.48 13.72
CA TRP A 240 -3.70 -6.62 13.77
C TRP A 240 -3.05 -5.25 13.66
N ALA A 241 -2.40 -4.81 14.73
CA ALA A 241 -1.68 -3.55 14.73
C ALA A 241 -0.45 -3.65 13.81
N TYR A 242 -0.08 -2.53 13.20
CA TYR A 242 1.12 -2.44 12.37
C TYR A 242 1.85 -1.12 12.57
N ASN A 243 3.16 -1.14 12.30
CA ASN A 243 3.95 0.04 11.97
C ASN A 243 4.15 0.09 10.46
N LEU A 244 4.05 1.26 9.86
CA LEU A 244 4.31 1.49 8.46
C LEU A 244 5.43 2.51 8.30
N VAL A 245 6.41 2.16 7.47
CA VAL A 245 7.37 3.09 6.90
C VAL A 245 7.09 3.20 5.40
N LEU A 246 6.68 4.38 4.96
CA LEU A 246 6.64 4.74 3.54
C LEU A 246 7.97 5.40 3.19
N LEU A 247 8.74 4.75 2.31
CA LEU A 247 9.97 5.30 1.74
C LEU A 247 9.63 5.98 0.42
N ASN A 248 9.94 7.27 0.31
CA ASN A 248 9.70 8.08 -0.91
C ASN A 248 10.99 8.35 -1.69
N GLY A 249 12.15 8.07 -1.09
CA GLY A 249 13.46 8.30 -1.69
C GLY A 249 13.88 9.77 -1.78
N ASP A 250 15.02 10.01 -2.42
CA ASP A 250 15.68 11.33 -2.48
C ASP A 250 15.13 12.25 -3.57
N PHE A 251 14.37 11.72 -4.54
CA PHE A 251 13.72 12.51 -5.58
C PHE A 251 12.39 11.86 -5.99
N TYR A 252 11.53 12.66 -6.61
CA TYR A 252 10.44 12.17 -7.45
C TYR A 252 10.41 12.94 -8.76
N VAL A 253 9.83 12.35 -9.79
CA VAL A 253 9.56 13.00 -11.06
C VAL A 253 8.06 13.20 -11.17
N LYS A 254 7.63 14.41 -11.56
CA LYS A 254 6.24 14.72 -11.86
C LYS A 254 6.17 15.52 -13.16
N ASP A 255 5.37 15.07 -14.12
CA ASP A 255 5.22 15.69 -15.44
C ASP A 255 6.57 15.93 -16.14
N GLY A 256 7.48 14.96 -16.02
CA GLY A 256 8.84 15.02 -16.57
C GLY A 256 9.82 15.96 -15.85
N LYS A 257 9.42 16.57 -14.73
CA LYS A 257 10.27 17.43 -13.91
C LYS A 257 10.75 16.71 -12.66
N VAL A 258 12.04 16.79 -12.39
CA VAL A 258 12.66 16.23 -11.18
C VAL A 258 12.42 17.19 -10.02
N HIS A 259 11.99 16.63 -8.89
CA HIS A 259 11.82 17.30 -7.62
C HIS A 259 12.66 16.59 -6.57
N GLU A 260 13.61 17.31 -5.97
CA GLU A 260 14.47 16.77 -4.92
C GLU A 260 13.75 16.76 -3.57
N VAL A 261 14.03 15.73 -2.76
CA VAL A 261 13.45 15.53 -1.43
C VAL A 261 14.55 15.73 -0.40
N THR A 262 14.58 16.90 0.22
CA THR A 262 15.64 17.27 1.17
C THR A 262 15.32 16.90 2.62
N LYS A 263 14.04 16.73 2.95
CA LYS A 263 13.57 16.42 4.30
C LYS A 263 13.72 14.93 4.62
N GLU A 264 14.59 14.61 5.57
CA GLU A 264 14.95 13.21 5.93
C GLU A 264 13.79 12.38 6.51
N THR A 265 12.96 12.94 7.38
CA THR A 265 11.86 12.19 8.02
C THR A 265 10.71 13.12 8.39
N TYR A 266 9.50 12.59 8.41
CA TYR A 266 8.28 13.33 8.74
C TYR A 266 7.48 12.75 9.92
N SER A 267 6.80 13.64 10.67
CA SER A 267 5.68 13.38 11.57
C SER A 267 4.60 14.49 11.48
N GLY A 268 3.35 14.16 11.14
CA GLY A 268 2.21 15.11 11.11
C GLY A 268 1.23 14.89 9.94
N LYS A 269 0.28 15.81 9.73
CA LYS A 269 -0.54 15.90 8.50
C LYS A 269 0.00 16.95 7.54
N GLY A 270 0.22 16.58 6.27
CA GLY A 270 0.49 17.51 5.17
C GLY A 270 1.94 17.71 4.75
N ASP A 271 2.94 17.27 5.53
CA ASP A 271 4.32 17.27 5.04
C ASP A 271 4.68 15.95 4.36
N TRP A 272 5.67 16.04 3.48
CA TRP A 272 6.18 14.93 2.69
C TRP A 272 7.71 14.98 2.74
N GLY A 273 8.36 13.82 2.82
CA GLY A 273 9.81 13.70 2.97
C GLY A 273 10.29 12.30 2.60
N LYS A 274 11.58 12.02 2.76
CA LYS A 274 12.20 10.75 2.34
C LYS A 274 11.59 9.54 3.03
N ARG A 275 11.17 9.69 4.30
CA ARG A 275 10.51 8.65 5.08
C ARG A 275 9.32 9.20 5.86
N TYR A 276 8.21 8.47 5.82
CA TYR A 276 7.04 8.72 6.64
C TYR A 276 6.77 7.50 7.53
N HIS A 277 6.63 7.76 8.83
CA HIS A 277 6.32 6.72 9.81
C HIS A 277 4.90 6.93 10.31
N THR A 278 4.13 5.85 10.33
CA THR A 278 2.81 5.84 10.96
C THR A 278 2.53 4.49 11.57
N ASN A 279 1.53 4.43 12.44
CA ASN A 279 1.01 3.19 12.97
C ASN A 279 -0.48 3.10 12.64
N GLY A 280 -1.01 1.89 12.71
CA GLY A 280 -2.41 1.66 12.42
C GLY A 280 -2.86 0.26 12.82
N GLU A 281 -4.09 -0.03 12.46
CA GLU A 281 -4.73 -1.31 12.71
C GLU A 281 -5.31 -1.85 11.40
N ILE A 282 -4.89 -3.05 11.03
CA ILE A 282 -5.58 -3.82 10.01
C ILE A 282 -6.80 -4.46 10.65
N ARG A 283 -7.96 -4.31 10.02
CA ARG A 283 -9.21 -4.96 10.41
C ARG A 283 -9.60 -5.97 9.37
N ALA A 284 -9.75 -7.22 9.78
CA ALA A 284 -10.05 -8.33 8.91
C ALA A 284 -11.33 -9.04 9.34
N LYS A 285 -12.15 -9.42 8.37
CA LYS A 285 -13.34 -10.25 8.58
C LYS A 285 -13.34 -11.41 7.61
N TYR A 286 -13.70 -12.59 8.09
CA TYR A 286 -13.84 -13.77 7.22
C TYR A 286 -15.30 -13.92 6.80
N VAL A 287 -15.58 -13.77 5.51
CA VAL A 287 -16.93 -13.78 4.95
C VAL A 287 -16.95 -14.65 3.70
N ASN A 288 -17.88 -15.60 3.63
CA ASN A 288 -18.10 -16.45 2.44
C ASN A 288 -16.83 -17.12 1.89
N GLY A 289 -15.96 -17.61 2.78
CA GLY A 289 -14.73 -18.31 2.38
C GLY A 289 -13.57 -17.40 1.99
N GLN A 290 -13.68 -16.08 2.24
CA GLN A 290 -12.66 -15.10 1.86
C GLN A 290 -12.43 -14.09 2.98
N TRP A 291 -11.20 -13.58 3.06
CA TRP A 291 -10.87 -12.44 3.91
C TRP A 291 -11.31 -11.13 3.26
N GLN A 292 -11.85 -10.24 4.09
CA GLN A 292 -12.08 -8.83 3.76
C GLN A 292 -11.24 -8.00 4.72
N ILE A 293 -10.35 -7.17 4.17
CA ILE A 293 -9.32 -6.43 4.89
C ILE A 293 -9.51 -4.94 4.67
N SER A 294 -9.46 -4.17 5.76
CA SER A 294 -9.49 -2.71 5.77
C SER A 294 -8.42 -2.18 6.73
N GLY A 295 -8.18 -0.88 6.69
CA GLY A 295 -7.18 -0.21 7.51
C GLY A 295 -5.77 -0.27 6.95
N LEU A 296 -5.57 -0.80 5.74
CA LEU A 296 -4.27 -0.73 5.05
C LEU A 296 -4.06 0.66 4.43
N LEU A 297 -5.12 1.26 3.90
CA LEU A 297 -5.08 2.56 3.24
C LEU A 297 -5.75 3.64 4.10
N SER A 298 -4.98 4.25 5.00
CA SER A 298 -5.48 5.42 5.74
C SER A 298 -5.57 6.63 4.80
N LYS A 299 -6.61 7.46 4.97
CA LYS A 299 -6.77 8.72 4.22
C LYS A 299 -5.63 9.72 4.47
N ASP A 300 -4.89 9.50 5.55
CA ASP A 300 -3.80 10.36 5.99
C ASP A 300 -2.43 9.87 5.46
N LEU A 301 -2.37 8.75 4.72
CA LEU A 301 -1.13 8.30 4.07
C LEU A 301 -0.70 9.31 3.00
N PRO A 302 0.48 9.94 3.13
CA PRO A 302 0.95 10.95 2.19
C PRO A 302 1.58 10.28 0.96
N LEU A 303 0.74 9.62 0.15
CA LEU A 303 1.17 8.91 -1.07
C LEU A 303 1.64 9.87 -2.17
N VAL A 304 1.32 11.16 -2.09
CA VAL A 304 1.75 12.20 -3.03
C VAL A 304 2.33 13.37 -2.24
N PRO A 305 3.37 14.05 -2.77
CA PRO A 305 3.81 15.33 -2.23
C PRO A 305 2.68 16.39 -2.31
N PRO A 306 2.56 17.30 -1.33
CA PRO A 306 1.61 18.41 -1.39
C PRO A 306 1.91 19.32 -2.59
N GLU A 307 0.86 19.87 -3.23
CA GLU A 307 0.98 20.68 -4.46
C GLU A 307 1.82 21.96 -4.30
N ASN A 308 1.96 22.45 -3.07
CA ASN A 308 2.91 23.50 -2.72
C ASN A 308 4.14 22.83 -2.11
N GLY A 309 5.05 22.39 -2.99
CA GLY A 309 6.26 21.69 -2.60
C GLY A 309 6.94 22.36 -1.41
N GLY A 310 7.30 21.55 -0.42
CA GLY A 310 8.08 22.00 0.73
C GLY A 310 9.33 22.72 0.24
N GLN A 311 9.32 24.04 0.36
CA GLN A 311 10.52 24.86 0.45
C GLN A 311 10.94 24.94 1.91
#